data_AF-A0A917QNU4-F1
#
_entry.id   AF-A0A917QNU4-F1
#
_cell.length_a   1.000
_cell.length_b   1.000
_cell.length_c   1.000
_cell.angle_alpha   90.00
_cell.angle_beta   90.00
_cell.angle_gamma   90.00
#
_symmetry.space_group_name_H-M   'P 1'
#
loop_
_entity.id
_entity.type
_entity.pdbx_description
1 polymer ?
#
loop_
_entity_poly.entity_id
_entity_poly.type
_entity_poly.pdbx_seq_one_letter_code
_entity_poly.pdbx_strand_id
1 'polypeptide(L)'
;MTDDEPEVSDSMLTERLAETTRRIEDGEKARAERDKLLLEARRREWTQERIAAATSGMTQQAVSKRLRYLANNPPATGEPTTE
;
A
#
# COMPACT_ATOMS: atom_id res chain seq x y z
N MET A 1 -20.60 -18.13 14.51
CA MET A 1 -19.29 -18.26 13.86
C MET A 1 -19.40 -17.57 12.53
N THR A 2 -18.98 -16.32 12.46
CA THR A 2 -18.61 -15.69 11.19
C THR A 2 -17.32 -14.97 11.49
N ASP A 3 -16.29 -15.37 10.76
CA ASP A 3 -14.91 -14.96 10.87
C ASP A 3 -14.84 -13.43 10.89
N ASP A 4 -14.53 -12.85 12.05
CA ASP A 4 -14.14 -11.47 12.22
C ASP A 4 -12.68 -11.40 11.72
N GLU A 5 -12.49 -11.54 10.40
CA GLU A 5 -11.25 -11.07 9.80
C GLU A 5 -11.17 -9.57 10.16
N PRO A 6 -10.06 -9.07 10.72
CA PRO A 6 -9.96 -7.65 11.00
C PRO A 6 -9.98 -6.92 9.66
N GLU A 7 -11.19 -6.52 9.23
CA GLU A 7 -11.40 -5.64 8.11
C GLU A 7 -10.56 -4.41 8.41
N VAL A 8 -9.40 -4.30 7.76
CA VAL A 8 -8.52 -3.15 7.92
C VAL A 8 -9.40 -1.96 7.59
N SER A 9 -9.85 -1.20 8.56
CA SER A 9 -10.80 -0.12 8.28
C SER A 9 -10.08 0.94 7.43
N ASP A 10 -10.83 1.70 6.63
CA ASP A 10 -10.25 2.73 5.76
C ASP A 10 -9.32 3.71 6.53
N SER A 11 -9.64 3.96 7.80
CA SER A 11 -8.79 4.74 8.72
C SER A 11 -7.46 4.04 9.05
N MET A 12 -7.48 2.74 9.36
CA MET A 12 -6.25 1.96 9.61
C MET A 12 -5.37 1.87 8.36
N LEU A 13 -5.98 1.75 7.18
CA LEU A 13 -5.22 1.73 5.91
C LEU A 13 -4.53 3.08 5.67
N THR A 14 -5.21 4.18 5.99
CA THR A 14 -4.65 5.54 5.91
C THR A 14 -3.47 5.70 6.86
N GLU A 15 -3.63 5.31 8.14
CA GLU A 15 -2.55 5.36 9.13
C GLU A 15 -1.36 4.51 8.74
N ARG A 16 -1.59 3.26 8.31
CA ARG A 16 -0.51 2.37 7.85
C ARG A 16 0.23 2.92 6.65
N LEU A 17 -0.47 3.52 5.68
CA LEU A 17 0.18 4.16 4.52
C LEU A 17 1.05 5.35 4.95
N ALA A 18 0.57 6.19 5.86
CA ALA A 18 1.33 7.32 6.38
C ALA A 18 2.56 6.86 7.16
N GLU A 19 2.40 5.90 8.07
CA GLU A 19 3.48 5.35 8.89
C GLU A 19 4.56 4.67 8.04
N THR A 20 4.14 3.80 7.11
CA THR A 20 5.06 3.10 6.20
C THR A 20 5.83 4.10 5.33
N THR A 21 5.18 5.18 4.90
CA THR A 21 5.85 6.22 4.09
C THR A 21 6.93 6.94 4.90
N ARG A 22 6.66 7.28 6.17
CA ARG A 22 7.69 7.84 7.07
C ARG A 22 8.87 6.89 7.26
N ARG A 23 8.61 5.60 7.53
CA ARG A 23 9.67 4.59 7.71
C ARG A 23 10.58 4.42 6.48
N ILE A 24 10.05 4.65 5.27
CA ILE A 24 10.86 4.65 4.04
C ILE A 24 11.81 5.85 4.00
N GLU A 25 11.38 7.02 4.49
CA GLU A 25 12.24 8.21 4.59
C GLU A 25 13.40 7.98 5.56
N ASP A 26 13.18 7.20 6.63
CA ASP A 26 14.21 6.74 7.57
C ASP A 26 15.16 5.64 7.00
N GLY A 27 14.96 5.23 5.74
CA GLY A 27 15.84 4.27 5.05
C GLY A 27 15.53 2.79 5.32
N GLU A 28 14.41 2.48 6.00
CA GLU A 28 14.00 1.09 6.19
C GLU A 28 13.49 0.43 4.89
N LYS A 29 13.62 -0.90 4.81
CA LYS A 29 13.10 -1.74 3.71
C LYS A 29 11.55 -1.83 3.68
N ALA A 30 10.85 -0.77 4.04
CA ALA A 30 9.38 -0.69 4.09
C ALA A 30 8.74 -0.43 2.70
N ARG A 31 9.54 -0.33 1.62
CA ARG A 31 9.03 -0.11 0.25
C ARG A 31 8.08 -1.21 -0.22
N ALA A 32 8.38 -2.47 0.09
CA ALA A 32 7.54 -3.60 -0.29
C ALA A 32 6.19 -3.60 0.45
N GLU A 33 6.19 -3.18 1.72
CA GLU A 33 4.96 -3.02 2.52
C GLU A 33 4.09 -1.89 1.96
N ARG A 34 4.68 -0.74 1.62
CA ARG A 34 3.95 0.35 0.97
C ARG A 34 3.31 -0.12 -0.34
N ASP A 35 4.03 -0.88 -1.15
CA ASP A 35 3.49 -1.39 -2.41
C ASP A 35 2.27 -2.31 -2.20
N LYS A 36 2.28 -3.15 -1.16
CA LYS A 36 1.12 -3.96 -0.76
C LYS A 36 -0.05 -3.07 -0.34
N LEU A 37 0.20 -2.05 0.49
CA LEU A 37 -0.83 -1.12 0.95
C LEU A 37 -1.44 -0.29 -0.20
N LEU A 38 -0.62 0.12 -1.20
CA LEU A 38 -1.10 0.81 -2.38
C LEU A 38 -2.02 -0.07 -3.25
N LEU A 39 -1.68 -1.36 -3.39
CA LEU A 39 -2.54 -2.32 -4.08
C LEU A 39 -3.84 -2.58 -3.32
N GLU A 40 -3.79 -2.64 -1.99
CA GLU A 40 -4.98 -2.82 -1.17
C GLU A 40 -5.92 -1.61 -1.25
N ALA A 41 -5.38 -0.39 -1.19
CA ALA A 41 -6.16 0.82 -1.41
C ALA A 41 -6.80 0.83 -2.81
N ARG A 42 -6.08 0.32 -3.82
CA ARG A 42 -6.62 0.20 -5.18
C ARG A 42 -7.71 -0.87 -5.30
N ARG A 43 -7.59 -2.00 -4.58
CA ARG A 43 -8.63 -3.06 -4.51
C ARG A 43 -9.93 -2.53 -3.90
N ARG A 44 -9.82 -1.60 -2.96
CA ARG A 44 -10.95 -0.88 -2.33
C ARG A 44 -11.46 0.30 -3.16
N GLU A 45 -11.04 0.39 -4.42
CA GLU A 45 -11.45 1.45 -5.36
C GLU A 45 -11.13 2.88 -4.90
N TRP A 46 -10.13 3.06 -4.02
CA TRP A 46 -9.71 4.40 -3.64
C TRP A 46 -9.18 5.16 -4.86
N THR A 47 -9.49 6.46 -4.91
CA THR A 47 -8.97 7.36 -5.93
C THR A 47 -7.48 7.62 -5.70
N GLN A 48 -6.75 7.93 -6.77
CA GLN A 48 -5.34 8.27 -6.68
C GLN A 48 -5.09 9.50 -5.79
N GLU A 49 -6.05 10.44 -5.79
CA GLU A 49 -6.08 11.59 -4.88
C GLU A 49 -6.13 11.17 -3.41
N ARG A 50 -7.06 10.29 -3.06
CA ARG A 50 -7.21 9.79 -1.69
C ARG A 50 -5.96 9.06 -1.22
N ILE A 51 -5.36 8.23 -2.08
CA ILE A 51 -4.12 7.51 -1.77
C ILE A 51 -2.95 8.49 -1.57
N ALA A 52 -2.82 9.50 -2.44
CA ALA A 52 -1.78 10.51 -2.31
C ALA A 52 -1.92 11.29 -0.98
N ALA A 53 -3.14 11.69 -0.64
CA ALA A 53 -3.45 12.35 0.62
C ALA A 53 -3.06 11.50 1.85
N ALA A 54 -3.29 10.18 1.79
CA ALA A 54 -2.92 9.24 2.85
C ALA A 54 -1.40 9.08 3.03
N THR A 55 -0.62 9.20 1.95
CA THR A 55 0.84 8.99 2.02
C THR A 55 1.64 10.23 2.44
N SER A 56 1.04 11.44 2.50
CA SER A 56 1.65 12.75 2.85
C SER A 56 2.97 13.16 2.17
N GLY A 57 3.63 12.29 1.40
CA GLY A 57 4.91 12.54 0.73
C GLY A 57 4.92 12.07 -0.74
N MET A 58 3.81 11.51 -1.25
CA MET A 58 3.67 11.17 -2.67
C MET A 58 2.63 12.05 -3.35
N THR A 59 2.98 12.58 -4.51
CA THR A 59 2.01 13.26 -5.39
C THR A 59 1.11 12.24 -6.07
N GLN A 60 -0.07 12.67 -6.54
CA GLN A 60 -0.96 11.82 -7.34
C GLN A 60 -0.24 11.19 -8.55
N GLN A 61 0.64 11.94 -9.20
CA GLN A 61 1.45 11.42 -10.31
C GLN A 61 2.40 10.31 -9.87
N ALA A 62 3.04 10.45 -8.71
CA ALA A 62 3.91 9.42 -8.15
C ALA A 62 3.12 8.15 -7.80
N VAL A 63 1.93 8.30 -7.21
CA VAL A 63 1.00 7.19 -6.92
C VAL A 63 0.59 6.50 -8.22
N SER A 64 0.17 7.26 -9.24
CA SER A 64 -0.22 6.75 -10.55
C SER A 64 0.90 5.97 -11.24
N LYS A 65 2.11 6.53 -11.26
CA LYS A 65 3.30 5.87 -11.81
C LYS A 65 3.63 4.59 -11.05
N ARG A 66 3.51 4.59 -9.72
CA ARG A 66 3.77 3.41 -8.90
C ARG A 66 2.72 2.32 -9.09
N LEU A 67 1.44 2.66 -9.08
CA LEU A 67 0.35 1.73 -9.37
C LEU A 67 0.49 1.11 -10.76
N ARG A 68 0.84 1.89 -11.78
CA ARG A 68 1.13 1.36 -13.13
C ARG A 68 2.32 0.41 -13.12
N TYR A 69 3.38 0.74 -12.39
CA TYR A 69 4.54 -0.15 -12.24
C TYR A 69 4.14 -1.47 -11.57
N LEU A 70 3.39 -1.42 -10.47
CA LEU A 70 2.92 -2.61 -9.73
C LEU A 70 1.93 -3.46 -10.52
N ALA A 71 1.14 -2.86 -11.42
CA ALA A 71 0.29 -3.60 -12.33
C ALA A 71 1.09 -4.47 -13.32
N ASN A 72 2.29 -4.04 -13.70
CA ASN A 72 3.19 -4.79 -14.60
C ASN A 72 4.23 -5.63 -13.84
N ASN A 73 4.52 -5.27 -12.58
CA ASN A 73 5.52 -5.88 -11.71
C ASN A 73 4.89 -6.02 -10.32
N PRO A 74 3.94 -6.95 -10.12
CA PRO A 74 3.36 -7.16 -8.82
C PRO A 74 4.49 -7.46 -7.82
N PRO A 75 4.46 -6.89 -6.61
CA PRO A 75 5.42 -7.26 -5.60
C PRO A 75 5.32 -8.77 -5.43
N ALA A 76 6.43 -9.49 -5.27
CA ALA A 76 6.42 -10.92 -4.99
C ALA A 76 5.53 -11.12 -3.76
N THR A 77 4.27 -11.48 -4.00
CA THR A 77 3.35 -11.94 -2.99
C THR A 77 4.07 -13.14 -2.44
N GLY A 78 4.58 -13.04 -1.21
CA GLY A 78 5.33 -14.13 -0.60
C GLY A 78 4.39 -15.32 -0.44
N GLU A 79 4.24 -16.12 -1.48
CA GLU A 79 4.17 -17.54 -1.33
C GLU A 79 5.59 -17.96 -0.95
N PRO A 80 5.83 -18.55 0.24
CA PRO A 80 7.06 -19.27 0.43
C PRO A 80 7.04 -20.41 -0.59
N THR A 81 7.86 -20.34 -1.62
CA THR A 81 8.18 -21.52 -2.41
C THR A 81 8.93 -22.45 -1.46
N THR A 82 8.19 -23.32 -0.78
CA THR A 82 8.76 -24.47 -0.07
C THR A 82 9.45 -25.34 -1.11
N GLU A 83 10.76 -25.39 -0.99
CA GLU A 83 11.65 -26.32 -1.71
C GLU A 83 11.28 -27.78 -1.44
#